data_AF-A0A5S3TTV8-F1
#
_entry.id   AF-A0A5S3TTV8-F1
#
_cell.length_a   1.000
_cell.length_b   1.000
_cell.length_c   1.000
_cell.angle_alpha   90.00
_cell.angle_beta   90.00
_cell.angle_gamma   90.00
#
_symmetry.space_group_name_H-M   'P 1'
#
loop_
_entity.id
_entity.type
_entity.pdbx_description
1 polymer ?
#
loop_
_entity_poly.entity_id
_entity_poly.type
_entity_poly.pdbx_seq_one_letter_code
_entity_poly.pdbx_strand_id
1 'polypeptide(L)'
;MLDNQLADFEKQIDQINSSLIKEDFEQCESSFKKLDHDIRTYFDQNAPLVDSNVEVYQVFYDKFVDLVTNLENRKKTLAKTIASQLRTKKKLDVYKSIK
;
A
#
# COMPACT_ATOMS: atom_id res chain seq x y z
N MET A 1 -10.61 15.13 -18.95
CA MET A 1 -10.97 15.15 -17.50
C MET A 1 -10.62 13.83 -16.85
N LEU A 2 -11.06 12.68 -17.40
CA LEU A 2 -10.67 11.33 -16.95
C LEU A 2 -9.16 11.15 -16.74
N ASP A 3 -8.37 11.53 -17.75
CA ASP A 3 -6.92 11.30 -17.77
C ASP A 3 -6.18 12.05 -16.67
N ASN A 4 -6.68 13.24 -16.28
CA ASN A 4 -6.04 14.03 -15.22
C ASN A 4 -6.29 13.42 -13.84
N GLN A 5 -7.52 12.94 -13.57
CA GLN A 5 -7.84 12.28 -12.30
C GLN A 5 -7.12 10.94 -12.13
N LEU A 6 -7.08 10.12 -13.19
CA LEU A 6 -6.35 8.84 -13.14
C LEU A 6 -4.85 9.07 -12.98
N ALA A 7 -4.27 10.04 -13.70
CA ALA A 7 -2.86 10.42 -13.50
C ALA A 7 -2.57 10.90 -12.07
N ASP A 8 -3.52 11.59 -11.43
CA ASP A 8 -3.37 11.99 -10.04
C ASP A 8 -3.45 10.80 -9.08
N PHE A 9 -4.31 9.80 -9.33
CA PHE A 9 -4.30 8.55 -8.56
C PHE A 9 -3.00 7.78 -8.73
N GLU A 10 -2.44 7.73 -9.95
CA GLU A 10 -1.13 7.11 -10.18
C GLU A 10 -0.03 7.79 -9.37
N LYS A 11 0.02 9.13 -9.32
CA LYS A 11 0.96 9.85 -8.46
C LYS A 11 0.76 9.53 -6.98
N GLN A 12 -0.48 9.38 -6.53
CA GLN A 12 -0.77 8.98 -5.15
C GLN A 12 -0.26 7.56 -4.87
N ILE A 13 -0.41 6.62 -5.82
CA ILE A 13 0.16 5.26 -5.73
C ILE A 13 1.70 5.33 -5.60
N ASP A 14 2.37 6.13 -6.42
CA ASP A 14 3.83 6.31 -6.36
C ASP A 14 4.30 6.90 -5.03
N GLN A 15 3.53 7.83 -4.46
CA GLN A 15 3.79 8.39 -3.13
C GLN A 15 3.67 7.32 -2.05
N ILE A 16 2.62 6.48 -2.09
CA ILE A 16 2.43 5.39 -1.12
C ILE A 16 3.58 4.39 -1.20
N ASN A 17 3.97 3.99 -2.41
CA ASN A 17 5.12 3.11 -2.62
C ASN A 17 6.42 3.72 -2.09
N SER A 18 6.62 5.02 -2.29
CA SER A 18 7.79 5.74 -1.79
C SER A 18 7.83 5.76 -0.25
N SER A 19 6.70 6.02 0.41
CA SER A 19 6.59 5.95 1.88
C SER A 19 6.81 4.54 2.40
N LEU A 20 6.33 3.52 1.69
CA LEU A 20 6.53 2.11 2.04
C LEU A 20 8.02 1.71 2.00
N ILE A 21 8.75 2.16 0.98
CA ILE A 21 10.20 1.92 0.84
C ILE A 21 10.98 2.63 1.96
N LYS A 22 10.56 3.84 2.32
CA LYS A 22 11.18 4.64 3.40
C LYS A 22 10.80 4.17 4.81
N GLU A 23 9.94 3.16 4.93
CA GLU A 23 9.38 2.67 6.20
C GLU A 23 8.60 3.74 6.98
N ASP A 24 8.12 4.77 6.28
CA ASP A 24 7.25 5.81 6.85
C ASP A 24 5.80 5.31 6.82
N PHE A 25 5.45 4.49 7.80
CA PHE A 25 4.15 3.82 7.84
C PHE A 25 2.98 4.75 8.16
N GLU A 26 3.21 5.84 8.91
CA GLU A 26 2.18 6.85 9.19
C GLU A 26 1.81 7.61 7.92
N GLN A 27 2.81 8.04 7.14
CA GLN A 27 2.56 8.66 5.85
C GLN A 27 1.94 7.67 4.85
N CYS A 28 2.38 6.41 4.86
CA CYS A 28 1.82 5.36 4.01
C CYS A 28 0.31 5.15 4.30
N GLU A 29 -0.07 5.04 5.57
CA GLU A 29 -1.47 4.86 5.98
C GLU A 29 -2.34 6.06 5.60
N SER A 30 -1.88 7.28 5.92
CA SER A 30 -2.63 8.50 5.62
C SER A 30 -2.81 8.71 4.12
N SER A 31 -1.77 8.50 3.32
CA SER A 31 -1.84 8.57 1.85
C SER A 31 -2.76 7.50 1.27
N PHE A 32 -2.75 6.27 1.80
CA PHE A 32 -3.64 5.20 1.33
C PHE A 32 -5.11 5.49 1.62
N LYS A 33 -5.44 5.99 2.82
CA LYS A 33 -6.81 6.40 3.17
C LYS A 33 -7.33 7.50 2.25
N LYS A 34 -6.46 8.46 1.91
CA LYS A 34 -6.80 9.52 0.96
C LYS A 34 -7.09 8.95 -0.43
N LEU A 35 -6.23 8.06 -0.92
CA LEU A 35 -6.42 7.42 -2.23
C LEU A 35 -7.75 6.63 -2.29
N ASP A 36 -8.08 5.83 -1.27
CA ASP A 36 -9.36 5.10 -1.21
C ASP A 36 -10.56 6.06 -1.23
N HIS A 37 -10.49 7.15 -0.46
CA HIS A 37 -11.54 8.18 -0.46
C HIS A 37 -11.70 8.85 -1.83
N ASP A 38 -10.61 9.25 -2.47
CA ASP A 38 -10.63 9.96 -3.75
C ASP A 38 -11.15 9.05 -4.87
N ILE A 39 -10.75 7.77 -4.89
CA ILE A 39 -11.23 6.75 -5.84
C ILE A 39 -12.74 6.54 -5.69
N ARG A 40 -13.23 6.31 -4.46
CA ARG A 40 -14.67 6.13 -4.19
C ARG A 40 -15.46 7.34 -4.64
N THR A 41 -15.02 8.52 -4.24
CA THR A 41 -15.67 9.79 -4.62
C THR A 41 -15.74 9.95 -6.13
N TYR A 42 -14.67 9.60 -6.84
CA TYR A 42 -14.65 9.68 -8.30
C TYR A 42 -15.65 8.73 -8.97
N PHE A 43 -15.75 7.48 -8.53
CA PHE A 43 -16.70 6.51 -9.11
C PHE A 43 -18.14 6.74 -8.65
N ASP A 44 -18.36 7.32 -7.47
CA ASP A 44 -19.69 7.71 -7.00
C ASP A 44 -20.25 8.92 -7.77
N GLN A 45 -19.37 9.85 -8.19
CA GLN A 45 -19.76 11.09 -8.89
C GLN A 45 -19.84 10.93 -10.41
N ASN A 46 -19.16 9.94 -10.99
CA ASN A 46 -19.13 9.74 -12.45
C ASN A 46 -19.85 8.43 -12.82
N ALA A 47 -21.02 8.53 -13.45
CA ALA A 47 -21.68 7.40 -14.14
C ALA A 47 -22.03 7.78 -15.59
N PRO A 48 -21.90 6.89 -16.59
CA PRO A 48 -21.41 5.51 -16.56
C PRO A 48 -19.98 5.35 -17.13
N LEU A 49 -19.34 4.23 -16.82
CA LEU A 49 -18.12 3.76 -17.49
C LEU A 49 -18.38 3.72 -18.99
N VAL A 50 -17.58 4.46 -19.77
CA VAL A 50 -17.65 4.44 -21.24
C VAL A 50 -16.69 3.37 -21.72
N ASP A 51 -17.16 2.46 -22.58
CA ASP A 51 -16.38 1.33 -23.11
C ASP A 51 -15.04 1.75 -23.75
N SER A 52 -14.97 2.99 -24.27
CA SER A 52 -13.75 3.55 -24.85
C SER A 52 -12.58 3.70 -23.86
N ASN A 53 -12.85 3.67 -22.55
CA ASN A 53 -11.85 3.94 -21.51
C ASN A 53 -11.43 2.68 -20.73
N VAL A 54 -11.93 1.50 -21.14
CA VAL A 54 -11.69 0.22 -20.45
C VAL A 54 -10.20 -0.08 -20.31
N GLU A 55 -9.41 0.13 -21.36
CA GLU A 55 -7.96 -0.12 -21.32
C GLU A 55 -7.26 0.77 -20.28
N VAL A 56 -7.65 2.04 -20.18
CA VAL A 56 -7.06 2.99 -19.23
C VAL A 56 -7.40 2.59 -17.79
N TYR A 57 -8.65 2.17 -17.54
CA TYR A 57 -9.04 1.67 -16.22
C TYR A 57 -8.36 0.35 -15.87
N GLN A 58 -8.10 -0.53 -16.85
CA GLN A 58 -7.37 -1.77 -16.64
C GLN A 58 -5.92 -1.48 -16.21
N VAL A 59 -5.23 -0.57 -16.90
CA VAL A 59 -3.85 -0.17 -16.54
C VAL A 59 -3.80 0.40 -15.13
N PHE A 60 -4.77 1.25 -14.77
CA PHE A 60 -4.88 1.79 -13.42
C PHE A 60 -5.12 0.69 -12.38
N TYR A 61 -6.04 -0.22 -12.66
CA TYR A 61 -6.35 -1.36 -11.79
C TYR A 61 -5.14 -2.24 -11.55
N ASP A 62 -4.37 -2.57 -12.59
CA ASP A 62 -3.16 -3.38 -12.48
C ASP A 62 -2.12 -2.71 -11.56
N LYS A 63 -1.90 -1.38 -11.71
CA LYS A 63 -1.04 -0.60 -10.81
C LYS A 63 -1.53 -0.62 -9.36
N PHE A 64 -2.84 -0.54 -9.15
CA PHE A 64 -3.42 -0.60 -7.81
C PHE A 64 -3.25 -1.99 -7.19
N VAL A 65 -3.41 -3.06 -7.96
CA VAL A 65 -3.17 -4.44 -7.51
C VAL A 65 -1.70 -4.65 -7.14
N ASP A 66 -0.77 -4.09 -7.91
CA ASP A 66 0.67 -4.13 -7.59
C ASP A 66 0.97 -3.42 -6.27
N LEU A 67 0.36 -2.26 -6.02
CA LEU A 67 0.48 -1.55 -4.74
C LEU A 67 0.01 -2.41 -3.57
N VAL A 68 -1.17 -3.03 -3.67
CA VAL A 68 -1.71 -3.90 -2.62
C VAL A 68 -0.78 -5.10 -2.38
N THR A 69 -0.27 -5.70 -3.45
CA THR A 69 0.68 -6.81 -3.38
C THR A 69 1.98 -6.42 -2.66
N ASN A 70 2.50 -5.22 -2.94
CA ASN A 70 3.69 -4.69 -2.26
C ASN A 70 3.46 -4.47 -0.77
N LEU A 71 2.31 -3.90 -0.39
CA LEU A 71 1.92 -3.73 1.01
C LEU A 71 1.83 -5.07 1.74
N GLU A 72 1.20 -6.08 1.13
CA GLU A 72 1.11 -7.42 1.72
C GLU A 72 2.48 -8.10 1.89
N ASN A 73 3.34 -8.00 0.88
CA ASN A 73 4.69 -8.55 0.94
C ASN A 73 5.52 -7.87 2.04
N ARG A 74 5.35 -6.56 2.19
CA ARG A 74 6.00 -5.82 3.27
C ARG A 74 5.50 -6.25 4.65
N LYS A 75 4.18 -6.41 4.82
CA LYS A 75 3.56 -6.95 6.04
C LYS A 75 4.13 -8.33 6.41
N LYS A 76 4.23 -9.24 5.44
CA LYS A 76 4.82 -10.59 5.63
C LYS A 76 6.29 -10.50 6.06
N THR A 77 7.05 -9.58 5.48
CA THR A 77 8.46 -9.34 5.82
C THR A 77 8.62 -8.82 7.24
N LEU A 78 7.85 -7.80 7.64
CA LEU A 78 7.86 -7.26 9.00
C LEU A 78 7.49 -8.31 10.04
N ALA A 79 6.46 -9.13 9.77
CA ALA A 79 6.06 -10.22 10.65
C ALA A 79 7.20 -11.24 10.88
N LYS A 80 7.95 -11.59 9.83
CA LYS A 80 9.15 -12.45 9.96
C LYS A 80 10.23 -11.80 10.81
N THR A 81 10.50 -10.52 10.62
CA THR A 81 11.49 -9.76 11.40
C THR A 81 11.12 -9.74 12.89
N ILE A 82 9.86 -9.43 13.20
CA ILE A 82 9.35 -9.43 14.59
C ILE A 82 9.48 -10.81 15.22
N ALA A 83 9.07 -11.87 14.51
CA ALA A 83 9.18 -13.24 15.02
C ALA A 83 10.65 -13.64 15.29
N SER A 84 11.58 -13.22 14.43
CA SER A 84 13.02 -13.44 14.63
C SER A 84 13.52 -12.70 15.88
N GLN A 85 13.18 -11.42 16.03
CA GLN A 85 13.58 -10.61 17.18
C GLN A 85 13.03 -11.16 18.50
N LEU A 86 11.77 -11.59 18.54
CA LEU A 86 11.15 -12.21 19.72
C LEU A 86 11.86 -13.51 20.13
N ARG A 87 12.23 -14.35 19.15
CA ARG A 87 13.01 -15.57 19.41
C ARG A 87 14.39 -15.26 19.97
N THR A 88 15.07 -14.25 19.41
CA THR A 88 16.38 -13.81 19.89
C THR A 88 16.29 -13.27 21.31
N LYS A 89 15.29 -12.44 21.62
CA LYS A 89 15.04 -11.94 22.97
C LYS A 89 14.82 -13.09 23.96
N LYS A 90 13.97 -14.06 23.61
CA LYS A 90 13.73 -15.25 24.44
C LYS A 90 15.01 -16.03 24.73
N LYS A 91 15.89 -16.22 23.73
CA LYS A 91 17.18 -16.91 23.94
C LYS A 91 18.09 -16.14 24.90
N LEU A 92 18.16 -14.82 24.76
CA LEU A 92 18.95 -13.96 25.65
C LEU A 92 18.43 -14.02 27.09
N ASP A 93 17.11 -13.99 27.27
CA ASP A 93 16.49 -14.05 28.61
C ASP A 93 16.78 -15.40 29.29
N VAL A 94 16.67 -16.52 28.56
CA VAL A 94 17.05 -17.85 29.06
C VAL A 94 18.53 -17.88 29.46
N TYR A 95 19.42 -17.35 28.63
CA TYR A 95 20.86 -17.32 28.93
C TYR A 95 21.17 -16.48 30.19
N LYS A 96 20.48 -15.36 30.39
CA LYS A 96 20.60 -14.54 31.60
C LYS A 96 20.06 -15.23 32.85
N SER A 97 19.02 -16.05 32.74
CA SER A 97 18.43 -16.77 33.89
C SER A 97 19.23 -17.99 34.37
N ILE A 98 20.19 -18.48 33.58
CA ILE A 98 21.02 -19.64 33.92
C ILE A 98 22.32 -19.22 34.64
N LYS A 99 22.68 -17.93 34.59
CA LYS A 99 23.79 -17.34 35.37
C LYS A 99 23.30 -16.81 36.71
#